data_AF-V7GUU3-F1
#
_entry.id   AF-V7GUU3-F1
#
_cell.length_a   1.000
_cell.length_b   1.000
_cell.length_c   1.000
_cell.angle_alpha   90.00
_cell.angle_beta   90.00
_cell.angle_gamma   90.00
#
_symmetry.space_group_name_H-M   'P 1'
#
loop_
_entity.id
_entity.type
_entity.pdbx_description
1 polymer ?
#
loop_
_entity_poly.entity_id
_entity_poly.type
_entity_poly.pdbx_seq_one_letter_code
_entity_poly.pdbx_strand_id
1 'polypeptide(L)'
;MKARPIRIAESSQKGLFVVHVPLSRFGEGEAVMGLEDYNELTALKLYPNWSILGGSVSARGPDGLRLIVARVLTDAKAGEVVEYLDGDPLNLRRENMSIRDGFSTKHDRALLIEAKERLEAEKTARIEAGSYHPNFRRPLIFRPDKVEKSRRRGRVVFKARNLSVPHA
;
A
#
# COMPACT_ATOMS: atom_id res chain seq x y z
N MET A 1 11.37 11.88 -16.66
CA MET A 1 10.32 10.83 -16.73
C MET A 1 9.29 11.04 -15.62
N LYS A 2 8.01 10.82 -15.94
CA LYS A 2 6.88 10.81 -14.97
C LYS A 2 6.81 9.43 -14.31
N ALA A 3 6.51 9.39 -13.01
CA ALA A 3 6.27 8.12 -12.31
C ALA A 3 5.10 7.37 -12.96
N ARG A 4 5.21 6.04 -13.09
CA ARG A 4 4.11 5.21 -13.60
C ARG A 4 2.94 5.25 -12.60
N PRO A 5 1.69 5.25 -13.05
CA PRO A 5 0.55 5.14 -12.14
C PRO A 5 0.44 3.73 -11.60
N ILE A 6 -0.09 3.60 -10.38
CA ILE A 6 -0.53 2.31 -9.81
C ILE A 6 -1.62 1.73 -10.71
N ARG A 7 -1.54 0.43 -10.98
CA ARG A 7 -2.49 -0.28 -11.84
C ARG A 7 -3.27 -1.30 -11.03
N ILE A 8 -4.55 -1.48 -11.36
CA ILE A 8 -5.40 -2.53 -10.82
C ILE A 8 -5.79 -3.44 -11.98
N ALA A 9 -5.66 -4.74 -11.78
CA ALA A 9 -6.09 -5.76 -12.71
C ALA A 9 -6.98 -6.78 -12.00
N GLU A 10 -7.91 -7.38 -12.73
CA GLU A 10 -8.63 -8.56 -12.26
C GLU A 10 -7.67 -9.76 -12.28
N SER A 11 -7.68 -10.56 -11.22
CA SER A 11 -6.93 -11.80 -11.12
C SER A 11 -7.51 -12.87 -12.05
N SER A 12 -6.79 -13.99 -12.21
CA SER A 12 -7.33 -15.18 -12.89
C SER A 12 -8.57 -15.75 -12.19
N GLN A 13 -8.69 -15.50 -10.89
CA GLN A 13 -9.88 -15.83 -10.10
C GLN A 13 -10.88 -14.67 -10.15
N LYS A 14 -12.08 -14.97 -10.64
CA LYS A 14 -13.16 -13.99 -10.83
C LYS A 14 -13.49 -13.27 -9.51
N GLY A 15 -13.49 -11.94 -9.54
CA GLY A 15 -13.82 -11.10 -8.37
C GLY A 15 -12.64 -10.80 -7.44
N LEU A 16 -11.46 -11.36 -7.66
CA LEU A 16 -10.23 -10.94 -6.97
C LEU A 16 -9.47 -9.91 -7.80
N PHE A 17 -8.98 -8.87 -7.14
CA PHE A 17 -8.21 -7.80 -7.77
C PHE A 17 -6.78 -7.79 -7.25
N VAL A 18 -5.84 -7.62 -8.18
CA VAL A 18 -4.42 -7.43 -7.88
C VAL A 18 -4.01 -5.99 -8.18
N VAL A 19 -3.12 -5.47 -7.35
CA VAL A 19 -2.55 -4.13 -7.46
C VAL A 19 -1.09 -4.25 -7.87
N HIS A 20 -0.72 -3.51 -8.91
CA HIS A 20 0.65 -3.36 -9.36
C HIS A 20 1.18 -2.00 -8.91
N VAL A 21 2.16 -2.01 -8.01
CA VAL A 21 2.77 -0.81 -7.43
C VAL A 21 4.17 -0.61 -8.03
N PRO A 22 4.41 0.49 -8.76
CA PRO A 22 5.70 0.72 -9.40
C PRO A 22 6.82 0.98 -8.39
N LEU A 23 7.98 0.39 -8.65
CA LEU A 23 9.18 0.54 -7.85
C LEU A 23 10.07 1.64 -8.43
N SER A 24 10.49 2.57 -7.58
CA SER A 24 11.33 3.73 -7.90
C SER A 24 10.75 4.72 -8.92
N ARG A 25 11.47 5.82 -9.14
CA ARG A 25 11.19 6.79 -10.22
C ARG A 25 11.38 6.20 -11.61
N PHE A 26 12.24 5.18 -11.74
CA PHE A 26 12.68 4.64 -13.02
C PHE A 26 11.76 3.55 -13.58
N GLY A 27 10.91 2.94 -12.72
CA GLY A 27 9.75 2.15 -13.16
C GLY A 27 10.08 0.83 -13.86
N GLU A 28 11.27 0.28 -13.62
CA GLU A 28 11.75 -0.99 -14.22
C GLU A 28 11.14 -2.23 -13.54
N GLY A 29 10.48 -2.08 -12.39
CA GLY A 29 9.78 -3.16 -11.69
C GLY A 29 8.49 -2.69 -11.05
N GLU A 30 7.58 -3.63 -10.80
CA GLU A 30 6.34 -3.40 -10.07
C GLU A 30 6.18 -4.52 -9.04
N ALA A 31 5.81 -4.17 -7.81
CA ALA A 31 5.39 -5.14 -6.81
C ALA A 31 3.91 -5.47 -7.03
N VAL A 32 3.55 -6.73 -6.85
CA VAL A 32 2.19 -7.25 -7.05
C VAL A 32 1.62 -7.72 -5.72
N MET A 33 0.38 -7.31 -5.40
CA MET A 33 -0.31 -7.76 -4.19
C MET A 33 -1.83 -7.75 -4.34
N GLY A 34 -2.54 -8.29 -3.34
CA GLY A 34 -3.99 -8.18 -3.26
C GLY A 34 -4.46 -6.72 -3.06
N LEU A 35 -5.63 -6.40 -3.59
CA LEU A 35 -6.24 -5.07 -3.39
C LEU A 35 -6.57 -4.77 -1.93
N GLU A 36 -6.98 -5.78 -1.16
CA GLU A 36 -7.27 -5.62 0.27
C GLU A 36 -6.01 -5.24 1.04
N ASP A 37 -4.92 -5.97 0.81
CA ASP A 37 -3.59 -5.69 1.37
C ASP A 37 -3.12 -4.27 1.05
N TYR A 38 -3.25 -3.85 -0.21
CA TYR A 38 -2.87 -2.51 -0.62
C TYR A 38 -3.69 -1.41 0.09
N ASN A 39 -5.00 -1.63 0.24
CA ASN A 39 -5.89 -0.70 0.95
C ASN A 39 -5.57 -0.65 2.44
N GLU A 40 -5.26 -1.78 3.05
CA GLU A 40 -4.81 -1.89 4.43
C GLU A 40 -3.53 -1.07 4.67
N LEU A 41 -2.50 -1.25 3.83
CA LEU A 41 -1.26 -0.48 3.90
C LEU A 41 -1.51 1.03 3.71
N THR A 42 -2.39 1.39 2.79
CA THR A 42 -2.78 2.79 2.55
C THR A 42 -3.51 3.38 3.78
N ALA A 43 -4.38 2.61 4.43
CA ALA A 43 -5.07 3.02 5.64
C ALA A 43 -4.11 3.20 6.83
N LEU A 44 -3.02 2.43 6.85
CA LEU A 44 -1.88 2.59 7.77
C LEU A 44 -0.92 3.74 7.38
N LYS A 45 -1.28 4.55 6.38
CA LYS A 45 -0.49 5.70 5.90
C LYS A 45 0.87 5.33 5.30
N LEU A 46 1.01 4.09 4.81
CA LEU A 46 2.17 3.74 4.01
C LEU A 46 2.12 4.47 2.67
N TYR A 47 3.21 5.13 2.29
CA TYR A 47 3.26 5.91 1.06
C TYR A 47 3.51 5.01 -0.17
N PRO A 48 2.95 5.36 -1.34
CA PRO A 48 3.02 4.53 -2.55
C PRO A 48 4.38 4.61 -3.29
N ASN A 49 5.34 5.36 -2.79
CA ASN A 49 6.67 5.54 -3.39
C ASN A 49 7.63 4.43 -2.94
N TRP A 50 7.43 3.23 -3.48
CA TRP A 50 8.18 2.04 -3.08
C TRP A 50 9.53 1.94 -3.79
N SER A 51 10.45 1.21 -3.17
CA SER A 51 11.81 0.97 -3.67
C SER A 51 12.32 -0.39 -3.22
N ILE A 52 13.32 -0.94 -3.91
CA ILE A 52 14.05 -2.12 -3.44
C ILE A 52 15.17 -1.69 -2.50
N LEU A 53 15.26 -2.34 -1.34
CA LEU A 53 16.32 -2.18 -0.37
C LEU A 53 16.75 -3.56 0.13
N GLY A 54 18.03 -3.91 -0.03
CA GLY A 54 18.55 -5.21 0.41
C GLY A 54 17.80 -6.41 -0.18
N GLY A 55 17.37 -6.31 -1.44
CA GLY A 55 16.58 -7.34 -2.13
C GLY A 55 15.10 -7.39 -1.75
N SER A 56 14.63 -6.59 -0.79
CA SER A 56 13.23 -6.56 -0.38
C SER A 56 12.51 -5.29 -0.82
N VAL A 57 11.19 -5.38 -1.02
CA VAL A 57 10.35 -4.21 -1.29
C VAL A 57 10.21 -3.38 0.00
N SER A 58 10.55 -2.10 -0.11
CA SER A 58 10.53 -1.14 0.99
C SER A 58 9.69 0.08 0.63
N ALA A 59 9.08 0.68 1.65
CA ALA A 59 8.25 1.88 1.52
C ALA A 59 8.51 2.84 2.68
N ARG A 60 8.09 4.09 2.49
CA ARG A 60 8.10 5.09 3.57
C ARG A 60 6.73 5.18 4.23
N GLY A 61 6.68 5.29 5.54
CA GLY A 61 5.49 5.66 6.31
C GLY A 61 5.57 7.11 6.81
N PRO A 62 4.72 7.46 7.80
CA PRO A 62 4.81 8.72 8.54
C PRO A 62 6.22 8.96 9.09
N ASP A 63 6.58 10.23 9.29
CA ASP A 63 7.87 10.69 9.81
C ASP A 63 9.12 10.21 9.03
N GLY A 64 8.92 9.73 7.80
CA GLY A 64 10.01 9.18 6.98
C GLY A 64 10.46 7.78 7.39
N LEU A 65 9.70 7.11 8.28
CA LEU A 65 9.94 5.73 8.71
C LEU A 65 10.07 4.82 7.49
N ARG A 66 11.15 4.05 7.41
CA ARG A 66 11.38 3.09 6.31
C ARG A 66 11.09 1.67 6.78
N LEU A 67 10.26 0.97 6.03
CA LEU A 67 9.72 -0.34 6.40
C LEU A 67 9.86 -1.33 5.24
N ILE A 68 9.98 -2.61 5.55
CA ILE A 68 9.89 -3.69 4.55
C ILE A 68 8.42 -4.08 4.41
N VAL A 69 7.87 -3.95 3.20
CA VAL A 69 6.43 -4.11 2.96
C VAL A 69 5.96 -5.52 3.30
N ALA A 70 6.74 -6.54 2.92
CA ALA A 70 6.43 -7.93 3.24
C ALA A 70 6.28 -8.18 4.75
N ARG A 71 7.14 -7.57 5.58
CA ARG A 71 7.06 -7.69 7.05
C ARG A 71 5.82 -7.03 7.62
N VAL A 72 5.40 -5.90 7.07
CA VAL A 72 4.16 -5.21 7.48
C VAL A 72 2.94 -6.06 7.14
N LEU A 73 2.95 -6.70 5.97
CA LEU A 73 1.86 -7.57 5.52
C LEU A 73 1.75 -8.81 6.40
N THR A 74 2.84 -9.54 6.61
CA THR A 74 2.82 -10.80 7.38
C THR A 74 2.78 -10.60 8.89
N ASP A 75 2.92 -9.37 9.38
CA ASP A 75 3.06 -9.07 10.81
C ASP A 75 4.28 -9.75 11.45
N ALA A 76 5.39 -9.83 10.71
CA ALA A 76 6.62 -10.45 11.19
C ALA A 76 7.24 -9.66 12.36
N LYS A 77 7.43 -10.34 13.49
CA LYS A 77 7.97 -9.82 14.74
C LYS A 77 9.50 -9.69 14.69
N ALA A 78 10.06 -9.06 15.72
CA ALA A 78 11.50 -9.14 15.96
C ALA A 78 11.91 -10.61 16.18
N GLY A 79 13.06 -11.00 15.64
CA GLY A 79 13.52 -12.40 15.59
C GLY A 79 12.94 -13.20 14.42
N GLU A 80 12.03 -12.64 13.62
CA GLU A 80 11.44 -13.35 12.47
C GLU A 80 11.89 -12.72 11.15
N VAL A 81 11.88 -13.48 10.06
CA VAL A 81 12.09 -13.02 8.68
C VAL A 81 11.01 -13.56 7.75
N VAL A 82 10.74 -12.84 6.67
CA VAL A 82 9.77 -13.27 5.65
C VAL A 82 10.51 -14.00 4.54
N GLU A 83 9.98 -15.16 4.15
CA GLU A 83 10.45 -15.95 3.03
C GLU A 83 9.39 -15.93 1.91
N TYR A 84 9.84 -15.82 0.66
CA TYR A 84 8.99 -15.80 -0.53
C TYR A 84 8.98 -17.21 -1.13
N LEU A 85 7.81 -17.82 -1.23
CA LEU A 85 7.67 -19.22 -1.65
C LEU A 85 8.07 -19.44 -3.12
N ASP A 86 7.86 -18.44 -3.97
CA ASP A 86 8.27 -18.44 -5.38
C ASP A 86 9.68 -17.87 -5.63
N GLY A 87 10.36 -17.40 -4.57
CA GLY A 87 11.65 -16.73 -4.66
C GLY A 87 11.63 -15.31 -5.27
N ASP A 88 10.47 -14.76 -5.61
CA ASP A 88 10.32 -13.42 -6.18
C ASP A 88 9.87 -12.41 -5.09
N PRO A 89 10.76 -11.49 -4.66
CA PRO A 89 10.43 -10.48 -3.66
C PRO A 89 9.43 -9.43 -4.18
N LEU A 90 9.11 -9.41 -5.48
CA LEU A 90 8.12 -8.52 -6.06
C LEU A 90 6.70 -9.07 -5.94
N ASN A 91 6.54 -10.38 -5.70
CA ASN A 91 5.25 -11.01 -5.48
C ASN A 91 4.87 -10.95 -3.98
N LEU A 92 4.25 -9.84 -3.58
CA LEU A 92 3.82 -9.52 -2.22
C LEU A 92 2.41 -10.06 -1.88
N ARG A 93 1.92 -11.08 -2.59
CA ARG A 93 0.66 -11.74 -2.22
C ARG A 93 0.86 -12.54 -0.92
N ARG A 94 -0.09 -12.47 0.02
CA ARG A 94 0.01 -13.19 1.31
C ARG A 94 0.25 -14.69 1.15
N GLU A 95 -0.41 -15.29 0.17
CA GLU A 95 -0.23 -16.71 -0.19
C GLU A 95 1.19 -17.08 -0.65
N ASN A 96 2.01 -16.10 -1.03
CA ASN A 96 3.39 -16.28 -1.45
C ASN A 96 4.41 -16.06 -0.33
N MET A 97 3.97 -15.80 0.90
CA MET A 97 4.86 -15.43 2.00
C MET A 97 4.71 -16.37 3.19
N SER A 98 5.84 -16.78 3.76
CA SER A 98 5.91 -17.50 5.03
C SER A 98 6.80 -16.73 6.01
N ILE A 99 6.62 -17.03 7.30
CA ILE A 99 7.47 -16.49 8.38
C ILE A 99 8.37 -17.62 8.87
N ARG A 100 9.65 -17.31 9.11
CA ARG A 100 10.61 -18.20 9.76
C ARG A 100 11.48 -17.45 10.76
N ASP A 101 12.13 -18.20 11.63
CA ASP A 101 13.09 -17.63 12.58
C ASP A 101 14.29 -17.00 11.86
N GLY A 102 14.79 -15.89 12.41
CA GLY A 102 15.90 -15.13 11.87
C GLY A 102 16.40 -14.05 12.83
N PHE A 103 16.96 -12.97 12.29
CA PHE A 103 17.72 -11.98 13.07
C PHE A 103 17.18 -10.54 12.93
N SER A 104 15.94 -10.36 12.50
CA SER A 104 15.40 -8.99 12.36
C SER A 104 15.19 -8.35 13.72
N THR A 105 15.65 -7.11 13.90
CA THR A 105 15.52 -6.38 15.18
C THR A 105 14.21 -5.61 15.31
N LYS A 106 13.38 -5.59 14.27
CA LYS A 106 12.22 -4.69 14.17
C LYS A 106 10.91 -5.43 13.97
N HIS A 107 9.85 -4.91 14.56
CA HIS A 107 8.46 -5.28 14.24
C HIS A 107 7.84 -4.17 13.38
N ASP A 108 8.04 -4.26 12.07
CA ASP A 108 7.73 -3.18 11.11
C ASP A 108 6.26 -2.75 11.14
N ARG A 109 5.34 -3.71 11.35
CA ARG A 109 3.91 -3.41 11.43
C ARG A 109 3.56 -2.58 12.67
N ALA A 110 4.09 -2.94 13.84
CA ALA A 110 3.88 -2.17 15.07
C ALA A 110 4.46 -0.75 14.95
N LEU A 111 5.67 -0.62 14.39
CA LEU A 111 6.29 0.68 14.15
C LEU A 111 5.43 1.56 13.23
N LEU A 112 4.80 0.98 12.21
CA LEU A 112 3.90 1.72 11.32
C LEU A 112 2.62 2.18 12.02
N ILE A 113 2.04 1.32 12.86
CA ILE A 113 0.83 1.64 13.63
C ILE A 113 1.11 2.80 14.60
N GLU A 114 2.21 2.73 15.34
CA GLU A 114 2.62 3.80 16.26
C GLU A 114 2.83 5.12 15.51
N ALA A 115 3.52 5.09 14.36
CA ALA A 115 3.76 6.27 13.55
C ALA A 115 2.46 6.85 12.96
N LYS A 116 1.49 6.00 12.59
CA LYS A 116 0.15 6.43 12.16
C LYS A 116 -0.58 7.15 13.28
N GLU A 117 -0.57 6.59 14.49
CA GLU A 117 -1.26 7.17 15.65
C GLU A 117 -0.69 8.54 15.99
N ARG A 118 0.65 8.68 16.00
CA ARG A 118 1.33 9.97 16.20
C ARG A 118 0.92 10.99 15.15
N LEU A 119 0.89 10.61 13.88
CA LEU A 119 0.49 11.49 12.78
C LEU A 119 -0.97 11.99 12.93
N GLU A 120 -1.90 11.11 13.33
CA GLU A 120 -3.30 11.50 13.54
C GLU A 120 -3.47 12.36 14.81
N ALA A 121 -2.68 12.13 15.86
CA ALA A 121 -2.65 12.99 17.04
C ALA A 121 -2.14 14.39 16.71
N GLU A 122 -1.01 14.52 15.99
CA GLU A 122 -0.49 15.80 15.51
C GLU A 122 -1.48 16.54 14.62
N LYS A 123 -2.16 15.81 13.73
CA LYS A 123 -3.21 16.37 12.87
C LYS A 123 -4.35 16.95 13.71
N THR A 124 -4.81 16.22 14.72
CA THR A 124 -5.89 16.65 15.61
C THR A 124 -5.48 17.93 16.35
N ALA A 125 -4.28 17.96 16.93
CA ALA A 125 -3.73 19.14 17.60
C ALA A 125 -3.62 20.36 16.66
N ARG A 126 -3.23 20.15 15.39
CA ARG A 126 -3.19 21.24 14.39
C ARG A 126 -4.58 21.75 14.01
N ILE A 127 -5.58 20.86 13.96
CA ILE A 127 -6.98 21.24 13.70
C ILE A 127 -7.49 22.10 14.85
N GLU A 128 -7.26 21.67 16.10
CA GLU A 128 -7.63 22.42 17.30
C GLU A 128 -6.93 23.79 17.37
N ALA A 129 -5.66 23.85 16.97
CA ALA A 129 -4.90 25.10 16.87
C ALA A 129 -5.30 25.98 15.66
N GLY A 130 -6.25 25.56 14.81
CA GLY A 130 -6.65 26.29 13.61
C GLY A 130 -5.56 26.41 12.53
N SER A 131 -4.45 25.67 12.65
CA SER A 131 -3.30 25.72 11.74
C SER A 131 -3.28 24.59 10.72
N TYR A 132 -4.27 23.68 10.77
CA TYR A 132 -4.37 22.59 9.83
C TYR A 132 -4.89 23.05 8.47
N HIS A 133 -4.01 23.09 7.49
CA HIS A 133 -4.36 23.24 6.09
C HIS A 133 -4.27 21.89 5.38
N PRO A 134 -5.39 21.29 4.95
CA PRO A 134 -5.36 20.02 4.24
C PRO A 134 -4.66 20.20 2.89
N ASN A 135 -3.49 19.58 2.75
CA ASN A 135 -2.90 19.38 1.44
C ASN A 135 -3.74 18.34 0.71
N PHE A 136 -4.68 18.79 -0.13
CA PHE A 136 -5.53 17.92 -0.94
C PHE A 136 -4.69 17.05 -1.89
N ARG A 137 -4.22 15.90 -1.41
CA ARG A 137 -3.79 14.77 -2.23
C ARG A 137 -4.94 13.77 -2.21
N ARG A 138 -5.73 13.72 -3.30
CA ARG A 138 -6.87 12.80 -3.48
C ARG A 138 -6.51 11.40 -2.95
N PRO A 139 -7.13 10.90 -1.87
CA PRO A 139 -6.82 9.58 -1.37
C PRO A 139 -7.86 8.56 -1.85
N LEU A 140 -7.42 7.31 -1.84
CA LEU A 140 -8.13 6.06 -2.14
C LEU A 140 -8.47 5.79 -3.61
N ILE A 141 -7.80 4.76 -4.13
CA ILE A 141 -8.27 4.01 -5.28
C ILE A 141 -9.47 3.19 -4.79
N PHE A 142 -10.68 3.59 -5.18
CA PHE A 142 -11.89 2.82 -4.88
C PHE A 142 -11.77 1.41 -5.48
N ARG A 143 -12.30 0.40 -4.79
CA ARG A 143 -12.61 -0.91 -5.39
C ARG A 143 -13.39 -0.65 -6.68
N PRO A 144 -12.85 -0.93 -7.87
CA PRO A 144 -13.66 -0.87 -9.08
C PRO A 144 -14.70 -1.99 -9.02
N ASP A 145 -15.98 -1.65 -9.13
CA ASP A 145 -17.02 -2.66 -9.43
C ASP A 145 -16.75 -3.33 -10.80
N LYS A 146 -16.07 -2.60 -11.70
CA LYS A 146 -15.62 -3.06 -13.02
C LYS A 146 -14.44 -2.21 -13.49
N VAL A 147 -13.39 -2.83 -14.03
CA VAL A 147 -12.30 -2.12 -14.70
C VAL A 147 -12.73 -1.83 -16.14
N GLU A 148 -13.21 -0.63 -16.42
CA GLU A 148 -13.46 -0.20 -17.81
C GLU A 148 -12.15 0.28 -18.45
N LYS A 149 -11.82 -0.28 -19.64
CA LYS A 149 -10.70 0.20 -20.45
C LYS A 149 -11.00 1.64 -20.87
N SER A 150 -10.35 2.60 -20.23
CA SER A 150 -10.34 3.99 -20.69
C SER A 150 -9.78 4.11 -22.10
N ARG A 151 -10.48 4.86 -22.95
CA ARG A 151 -9.99 5.24 -24.29
C ARG A 151 -8.73 6.11 -24.26
N ARG A 152 -8.37 6.71 -23.12
CA ARG A 152 -7.12 7.45 -22.92
C ARG A 152 -6.06 6.54 -22.31
N ARG A 153 -4.94 6.33 -23.01
CA ARG A 153 -3.76 5.58 -22.51
C ARG A 153 -3.38 6.06 -21.10
N GLY A 154 -3.31 5.14 -20.15
CA GLY A 154 -2.75 5.38 -18.81
C GLY A 154 -3.70 5.90 -17.73
N ARG A 155 -5.03 5.96 -17.97
CA ARG A 155 -6.00 6.34 -16.93
C ARG A 155 -6.99 5.20 -16.73
N VAL A 156 -7.15 4.67 -15.52
CA VAL A 156 -8.28 3.78 -15.20
C VAL A 156 -9.42 4.66 -14.70
N VAL A 157 -10.62 4.52 -15.27
CA VAL A 157 -11.82 5.22 -14.80
C VAL A 157 -12.59 4.23 -13.92
N PHE A 158 -12.83 4.60 -12.68
CA PHE A 158 -13.64 3.84 -11.74
C PHE A 158 -15.06 4.42 -11.78
N LYS A 159 -16.08 3.57 -11.95
CA LYS A 159 -17.49 3.96 -11.83
C LYS A 159 -18.05 3.27 -10.58
N ALA A 160 -18.22 4.02 -9.50
CA ALA A 160 -18.98 3.54 -8.35
C ALA A 160 -20.47 3.57 -8.71
N ARG A 161 -21.26 2.57 -8.28
CA ARG A 161 -22.73 2.72 -8.25
C ARG A 161 -23.08 3.89 -7.32
N ASN A 162 -23.93 4.79 -7.80
CA ASN A 162 -24.56 5.79 -6.96
C ASN A 162 -25.29 5.07 -5.81
N LEU A 163 -24.71 5.11 -4.61
CA LEU A 163 -25.45 4.80 -3.40
C LEU A 163 -26.41 5.98 -3.20
N SER A 164 -27.68 5.77 -3.50
CA SER A 164 -28.76 6.68 -3.13
C SER A 164 -28.71 6.88 -1.63
N VAL A 165 -28.40 8.09 -1.18
CA VAL A 165 -28.52 8.48 0.22
C VAL A 165 -30.01 8.45 0.55
N PRO A 166 -30.49 7.62 1.50
CA PRO A 166 -31.85 7.75 1.98
C PRO A 166 -31.95 9.09 2.72
N HIS A 167 -32.80 9.99 2.24
CA HIS A 167 -33.26 11.12 3.03
C HIS A 167 -34.09 10.57 4.19
N ALA A 168 -33.59 10.74 5.41
CA ALA A 168 -34.38 10.72 6.64
C ALA A 168 -34.71 12.16 7.01
#